data_AF-A0A151RPZ5-F1
#
_entry.id   AF-A0A151RPZ5-F1
#
_cell.length_a   1.000
_cell.length_b   1.000
_cell.length_c   1.000
_cell.angle_alpha   90.00
_cell.angle_beta   90.00
_cell.angle_gamma   90.00
#
_symmetry.space_group_name_H-M   'P 1'
#
loop_
_entity.id
_entity.type
_entity.pdbx_description
1 polymer ?
#
loop_
_entity_poly.entity_id
_entity_poly.type
_entity_poly.pdbx_seq_one_letter_code
_entity_poly.pdbx_strand_id
1 'polypeptide(L)'
;MKGSCVISEVLRCLHIGLLCVQQYPEDRPTMASIILMLESHMELVEPKEHGFIPRNVVVKENLHLSKKDTSSSNDVTITMLEAR
;
A
#
# COMPACT_ATOMS: atom_id res chain seq x y z
N MET A 1 11.80 -13.50 25.65
CA MET A 1 12.25 -13.71 24.25
C MET A 1 12.79 -12.39 23.72
N LYS A 2 14.12 -12.20 23.68
CA LYS A 2 14.69 -11.08 22.90
C LYS A 2 14.69 -11.54 21.45
N GLY A 3 13.73 -11.09 20.66
CA GLY A 3 13.77 -11.29 19.21
C GLY A 3 14.94 -10.49 18.66
N SER A 4 15.95 -11.17 18.10
CA SER A 4 16.97 -10.50 17.32
C SER A 4 16.33 -10.04 16.02
N CYS A 5 16.11 -8.73 15.88
CA CYS A 5 15.71 -8.13 14.62
C CYS A 5 16.95 -7.97 13.75
N VAL A 6 16.99 -8.66 12.61
CA VAL A 6 18.02 -8.46 11.60
C VAL A 6 17.59 -7.29 10.72
N ILE A 7 18.22 -6.12 10.93
CA ILE A 7 17.82 -4.86 10.28
C ILE A 7 17.79 -5.01 8.75
N SER A 8 18.72 -5.75 8.16
CA SER A 8 18.75 -5.98 6.71
C SER A 8 17.52 -6.74 6.20
N GLU A 9 17.01 -7.72 6.95
CA GLU A 9 15.79 -8.44 6.59
C GLU A 9 14.57 -7.53 6.69
N VAL A 10 14.50 -6.66 7.71
CA VAL A 10 13.40 -5.69 7.84
C VAL A 10 13.41 -4.69 6.70
N LEU A 11 14.57 -4.12 6.37
CA LEU A 11 14.71 -3.19 5.24
C LEU A 11 14.35 -3.87 3.92
N ARG A 12 14.74 -5.14 3.75
CA ARG A 12 14.41 -5.94 2.57
C ARG A 12 12.91 -6.18 2.45
N CYS A 13 12.25 -6.59 3.54
CA CYS A 13 10.81 -6.76 3.58
C CYS A 13 10.06 -5.46 3.29
N LEU A 14 10.53 -4.33 3.84
CA LEU A 14 9.96 -3.01 3.54
C LEU A 14 10.06 -2.70 2.04
N HIS A 15 11.23 -2.91 1.44
CA HIS A 15 11.47 -2.67 0.01
C HIS A 15 10.57 -3.54 -0.88
N ILE A 16 10.47 -4.84 -0.58
CA ILE A 16 9.58 -5.77 -1.31
C ILE A 16 8.11 -5.34 -1.13
N GLY A 17 7.73 -4.90 0.07
CA GLY A 17 6.40 -4.36 0.34
C GLY A 17 6.06 -3.16 -0.54
N LEU A 18 7.02 -2.25 -0.74
CA LEU A 18 6.86 -1.10 -1.64
C LEU A 18 6.72 -1.53 -3.12
N LEU A 19 7.39 -2.60 -3.54
CA LEU A 19 7.22 -3.17 -4.89
C LEU A 19 5.85 -3.84 -5.09
N CYS A 20 5.23 -4.36 -4.03
CA CYS A 20 3.91 -5.01 -4.12
C CYS A 20 2.75 -4.04 -4.31
N VAL A 21 2.92 -2.77 -3.93
CA VAL A 21 1.88 -1.72 -3.98
C VAL A 21 2.10 -0.73 -5.12
N GLN A 22 2.85 -1.13 -6.15
CA GLN A 22 3.07 -0.33 -7.34
C GLN A 22 1.75 0.05 -8.03
N GLN A 23 1.73 1.26 -8.60
CA GLN A 23 0.55 1.83 -9.27
C GLN A 23 0.03 0.88 -10.35
N TYR A 24 0.95 0.45 -11.21
CA TYR A 24 0.67 -0.40 -12.34
C TYR A 24 0.82 -1.87 -11.92
N PRO A 25 -0.18 -2.74 -12.17
CA PRO A 25 -0.13 -4.15 -11.82
C PRO A 25 1.07 -4.89 -12.42
N GLU A 26 1.48 -4.52 -13.63
CA GLU A 26 2.64 -5.06 -14.35
C GLU A 26 3.97 -4.78 -13.67
N ASP A 27 4.04 -3.77 -12.80
CA ASP A 27 5.23 -3.43 -12.03
C ASP A 27 5.33 -4.20 -10.70
N ARG A 28 4.29 -4.96 -10.34
CA ARG A 28 4.27 -5.74 -9.10
C ARG A 28 5.01 -7.07 -9.30
N PRO A 29 5.85 -7.48 -8.34
CA PRO A 29 6.55 -8.76 -8.45
C PRO A 29 5.55 -9.92 -8.34
N THR A 30 5.83 -10.99 -9.07
CA THR A 30 5.10 -12.26 -8.91
C THR A 30 5.43 -12.91 -7.56
N MET A 31 4.58 -13.81 -7.06
CA MET A 31 4.88 -14.56 -5.83
C MET A 31 6.20 -15.34 -5.91
N ALA A 32 6.52 -15.91 -7.08
CA ALA A 32 7.80 -16.58 -7.29
C ALA A 32 8.98 -15.60 -7.19
N SER A 33 8.85 -14.41 -7.79
CA SER A 33 9.85 -13.34 -7.67
C SER A 33 10.03 -12.88 -6.23
N ILE A 34 8.95 -12.77 -5.45
CA ILE A 34 9.00 -12.40 -4.03
C ILE A 34 9.79 -13.44 -3.23
N ILE A 35 9.55 -14.73 -3.44
CA ILE A 35 10.30 -15.80 -2.76
C ILE A 35 11.79 -15.71 -3.11
N LEU A 36 12.12 -15.59 -4.39
CA LEU A 36 13.51 -15.43 -4.84
C LEU A 36 14.15 -14.17 -4.25
N MET A 37 13.43 -13.06 -4.18
CA MET A 37 13.90 -11.84 -3.53
C MET A 37 14.12 -12.07 -2.04
N LEU A 38 13.28 -12.82 -1.34
CA LEU A 38 13.48 -13.08 0.10
C LEU A 38 14.66 -14.02 0.36
N GLU A 39 14.82 -15.05 -0.47
CA GLU A 39 15.85 -16.09 -0.31
C GLU A 39 17.22 -15.65 -0.80
N SER A 40 17.27 -14.85 -1.87
CA SER A 40 18.53 -14.33 -2.39
C SER A 40 18.86 -12.98 -1.75
N HIS A 41 20.12 -12.73 -1.43
CA HIS A 41 20.60 -11.39 -1.04
C HIS A 41 20.83 -10.46 -2.25
N MET A 42 20.11 -10.68 -3.35
CA MET A 42 20.27 -9.88 -4.57
C MET A 42 19.83 -8.43 -4.35
N GLU A 43 20.41 -7.51 -5.13
CA GLU A 43 19.93 -6.12 -5.17
C GLU A 43 18.49 -6.08 -5.71
N LEU A 44 17.66 -5.28 -5.04
CA LEU A 44 16.26 -5.08 -5.41
C LEU A 44 16.14 -3.81 -6.26
N VAL A 45 15.29 -3.86 -7.28
CA VAL A 45 14.97 -2.70 -8.11
C VAL A 45 14.30 -1.65 -7.24
N GLU A 46 14.66 -0.38 -7.42
CA GLU A 46 14.04 0.72 -6.68
C GLU A 46 12.53 0.80 -7.01
N PRO A 47 11.66 0.92 -6.00
CA PRO A 47 10.23 1.07 -6.25
C PRO A 47 9.98 2.32 -7.08
N LYS A 48 9.19 2.21 -8.15
CA LYS A 48 8.77 3.39 -8.93
C LYS A 48 7.91 4.29 -8.06
N GLU A 49 7.82 5.57 -8.45
CA GLU A 49 7.04 6.56 -7.73
C GLU A 49 5.61 6.03 -7.54
N HIS A 50 5.22 5.89 -6.27
CA HIS A 50 3.92 5.40 -5.87
C HIS A 50 2.81 6.14 -6.63
N GLY A 51 1.84 5.38 -7.13
CA GLY A 51 0.62 5.94 -7.70
C GLY A 51 -0.09 6.73 -6.62
N PHE A 52 0.09 8.05 -6.65
CA PHE A 52 -0.56 9.10 -5.89
C PHE A 52 -1.41 8.59 -4.70
N ILE A 53 -0.83 8.54 -3.51
CA ILE A 53 -1.64 8.57 -2.29
C ILE A 53 -2.24 9.98 -2.22
N PRO A 54 -3.56 10.18 -2.36
CA PRO A 54 -4.13 11.50 -2.09
C PRO A 54 -3.77 11.88 -0.66
N ARG A 55 -3.02 12.99 -0.53
CA ARG A 55 -2.45 13.59 0.68
C ARG A 55 -3.54 14.10 1.63
N ASN A 56 -4.48 13.26 2.03
CA ASN A 56 -5.53 13.65 2.96
C ASN A 56 -5.25 13.12 4.38
N VAL A 57 -4.14 12.41 4.61
CA VAL A 57 -3.76 11.85 5.92
C VAL A 57 -2.29 12.13 6.25
N VAL A 58 -1.77 13.30 5.86
CA VAL A 58 -0.58 13.85 6.52
C VAL A 58 -1.09 14.95 7.43
N VAL A 59 -1.16 14.65 8.72
CA VAL A 59 -1.40 15.63 9.78
C VAL A 59 -0.34 16.72 9.62
N LYS A 60 -0.72 17.81 8.95
CA LYS A 60 -0.01 19.06 8.99
C LYS A 60 -0.32 19.65 10.36
N GLU A 61 0.62 19.52 11.29
CA GLU A 61 0.79 20.59 12.25
C GLU A 61 0.98 21.88 11.43
N ASN A 62 -0.06 22.72 11.46
CA ASN A 62 -0.05 24.15 11.14
C ASN A 62 -0.01 24.63 9.67
N LEU A 63 -0.93 24.21 8.79
CA LEU A 63 -1.41 25.15 7.74
C LEU A 63 -2.94 25.10 7.58
N HIS A 64 -3.60 26.02 8.30
CA HIS A 64 -4.92 26.60 8.07
C HIS A 64 -5.92 25.77 7.25
N LEU A 65 -6.62 24.84 7.94
CA LEU A 65 -7.71 24.05 7.37
C LEU A 65 -8.96 24.94 7.24
N SER A 66 -9.16 25.51 6.05
CA SER A 66 -10.47 26.00 5.63
C SER A 66 -11.44 24.83 5.65
N LYS A 67 -12.37 24.84 6.62
CA LYS A 67 -13.43 23.85 6.76
C LYS A 67 -14.26 23.83 5.48
N LYS A 68 -14.21 22.73 4.74
CA LYS A 68 -15.28 22.37 3.82
C LYS A 68 -15.69 20.94 4.12
N ASP A 69 -16.80 20.83 4.85
CA ASP A 69 -17.47 19.58 5.14
C ASP A 69 -17.75 18.84 3.83
N THR A 70 -17.27 17.61 3.72
CA THR A 70 -17.71 16.67 2.68
C THR A 70 -18.30 15.46 3.38
N SER A 71 -19.53 15.62 3.87
CA SER A 71 -20.36 14.49 4.25
C SER A 71 -20.74 13.74 2.97
N SER A 72 -20.30 12.49 2.84
CA SER A 72 -20.74 11.59 1.78
C SER A 72 -21.96 10.82 2.29
N SER A 73 -23.13 11.10 1.72
CA SER A 73 -24.32 10.25 1.94
C SER A 73 -24.15 8.99 1.10
N ASN A 74 -24.04 7.84 1.77
CA ASN A 74 -24.03 6.55 1.09
C ASN A 74 -25.48 6.09 0.98
N ASP A 75 -26.15 6.41 -0.12
CA ASP A 75 -27.52 5.98 -0.35
C ASP A 75 -27.56 4.47 -0.62
N VAL A 76 -28.30 3.73 0.21
CA VAL A 76 -28.45 2.27 0.10
C VAL A 76 -29.56 1.95 -0.91
N THR A 77 -29.28 1.12 -1.91
CA THR A 77 -30.29 0.65 -2.87
C THR A 77 -30.77 -0.76 -2.49
N ILE A 78 -32.09 -0.97 -2.44
CA ILE A 78 -32.70 -2.28 -2.16
C ILE A 78 -33.06 -2.94 -3.50
N THR A 79 -32.57 -4.16 -3.73
CA THR A 79 -32.94 -4.99 -4.88
C THR A 79 -33.97 -6.03 -4.46
N MET A 80 -35.10 -6.10 -5.17
CA MET A 80 -36.13 -7.14 -4.94
C MET A 80 -35.72 -8.44 -5.63
N LEU A 81 -35.73 -9.55 -4.89
CA LEU A 81 -35.51 -10.89 -5.45
C LEU A 81 -36.83 -11.45 -5.97
N GLU A 82 -36.83 -11.92 -7.22
CA GLU A 82 -37.96 -12.62 -7.83
C GLU A 82 -37.76 -14.13 -7.67
N ALA A 83 -38.77 -14.82 -7.10
CA ALA A 83 -38.75 -16.28 -6.98
C ALA A 83 -39.15 -16.91 -8.33
N ARG A 84 -38.41 -17.93 -8.75
CA ARG A 84 -38.69 -18.72 -9.96
C ARG A 84 -39.55 -19.94 -9.66
#